data_AF-A0A9Q9F971-F1
#
_entry.id   AF-A0A9Q9F971-F1
#
_cell.length_a   1.000
_cell.length_b   1.000
_cell.length_c   1.000
_cell.angle_alpha   90.00
_cell.angle_beta   90.00
_cell.angle_gamma   90.00
#
_symmetry.space_group_name_H-M   'P 1'
#
loop_
_entity.id
_entity.type
_entity.pdbx_description
1 polymer ?
#
loop_
_entity_poly.entity_id
_entity_poly.type
_entity_poly.pdbx_seq_one_letter_code
_entity_poly.pdbx_strand_id
1 'polypeptide(L)'
;MEERRCPVCKSDIYLNPDIVIYISPCFHKVCESCMFRIFNRGQAPCPECGTMLRKVNYIKPTFEDITVEKECKIRRVLLRAFKREEEEFGGDVVKYNDYLEKFEELVFEVLDMRSESLVKEKIKEIQDMGERSVLNPAPKIISGKSALHTRKRQSQNLKEGESKIQKISVVADYFDPDELPRIIAKPSRKIYLPKGFLEPSLPSGLLHETIVSFAISSLYNPSI
;
A
#
# COMPACT_ATOMS: atom_id res chain seq x y z
N MET A 1 18.99 -21.78 12.59
CA MET A 1 19.73 -20.76 13.38
C MET A 1 20.67 -19.88 12.53
N GLU A 2 20.94 -20.20 11.25
CA GLU A 2 21.69 -19.35 10.30
C GLU A 2 20.87 -18.21 9.64
N GLU A 3 19.59 -18.06 10.01
CA GLU A 3 18.60 -17.29 9.24
C GLU A 3 18.59 -15.78 9.47
N ARG A 4 19.50 -15.27 10.31
CA ARG A 4 19.56 -13.86 10.73
C ARG A 4 20.83 -13.15 10.26
N ARG A 5 21.28 -13.49 9.05
CA ARG A 5 22.39 -12.82 8.37
C ARG A 5 21.88 -11.91 7.26
N CYS A 6 22.46 -10.73 7.12
CA CYS A 6 22.18 -9.90 5.95
C CYS A 6 22.92 -10.44 4.71
N PRO A 7 22.26 -10.62 3.54
CA PRO A 7 22.90 -11.13 2.32
C PRO A 7 23.99 -10.19 1.76
N VAL A 8 23.88 -8.88 2.03
CA VAL A 8 24.77 -7.87 1.45
C VAL A 8 26.05 -7.69 2.28
N CYS A 9 25.92 -7.48 3.61
CA CYS A 9 27.07 -7.26 4.49
C CYS A 9 27.54 -8.51 5.23
N LYS A 10 26.78 -9.62 5.15
CA LYS A 10 27.05 -10.89 5.85
C LYS A 10 27.19 -10.74 7.37
N SER A 11 26.75 -9.62 7.93
CA SER A 11 26.77 -9.36 9.36
C SER A 11 25.62 -10.11 10.01
N ASP A 12 25.94 -10.74 11.15
CA ASP A 12 25.00 -11.46 11.99
C ASP A 12 24.59 -10.60 13.19
N ILE A 13 23.39 -10.85 13.71
CA ILE A 13 22.90 -10.23 14.94
C ILE A 13 23.81 -10.56 16.14
N TYR A 14 24.48 -11.72 16.12
CA TYR A 14 25.42 -12.10 17.18
C TYR A 14 26.61 -11.14 17.30
N LEU A 15 27.08 -10.59 16.18
CA LEU A 15 28.22 -9.67 16.18
C LEU A 15 27.80 -8.24 16.55
N ASN A 16 26.58 -7.86 16.22
CA ASN A 16 26.05 -6.54 16.49
C ASN A 16 24.56 -6.67 16.89
N PRO A 17 24.24 -6.67 18.20
CA PRO A 17 22.88 -6.92 18.69
C PRO A 17 21.88 -5.84 18.29
N ASP A 18 22.35 -4.63 17.97
CA ASP A 18 21.51 -3.49 17.59
C ASP A 18 21.09 -3.51 16.11
N ILE A 19 21.58 -4.46 15.31
CA ILE A 19 21.21 -4.53 13.90
C ILE A 19 19.76 -5.00 13.75
N VAL A 20 18.93 -4.12 13.20
CA VAL A 20 17.57 -4.46 12.76
C VAL A 20 17.60 -4.95 11.31
N ILE A 21 17.01 -6.12 11.08
CA ILE A 21 16.80 -6.69 9.75
C ILE A 21 15.39 -6.33 9.29
N TYR A 22 15.26 -5.77 8.10
CA TYR A 22 14.01 -5.43 7.45
C TYR A 22 13.65 -6.44 6.36
N ILE A 23 12.36 -6.56 6.05
CA ILE A 23 11.83 -7.40 4.98
C ILE A 23 11.16 -6.54 3.91
N SER A 24 11.46 -6.84 2.64
CA SER A 24 10.84 -6.20 1.48
C SER A 24 9.52 -6.88 1.06
N PRO A 25 8.72 -6.29 0.15
CA PRO A 25 7.52 -6.94 -0.38
C PRO A 25 7.80 -8.23 -1.16
N CYS A 26 9.02 -8.38 -1.69
CA CYS A 26 9.52 -9.60 -2.33
C CYS A 26 10.10 -10.62 -1.34
N PHE A 27 9.93 -10.39 -0.03
CA PHE A 27 10.32 -11.31 1.05
C PHE A 27 11.83 -11.58 1.17
N HIS A 28 12.67 -10.60 0.81
CA HIS A 28 14.11 -10.68 1.04
C HIS A 28 14.52 -9.85 2.26
N LYS A 29 15.47 -10.39 3.04
CA LYS A 29 15.99 -9.79 4.26
C LYS A 29 17.13 -8.81 3.94
N VAL A 30 17.11 -7.61 4.51
CA VAL A 30 18.21 -6.64 4.39
C VAL A 30 18.40 -5.92 5.73
N CYS A 31 19.64 -5.71 6.19
CA CYS A 31 19.87 -4.93 7.41
C CYS A 31 19.64 -3.44 7.19
N GLU A 32 19.37 -2.72 8.26
CA GLU A 32 19.15 -1.28 8.25
C GLU A 32 20.23 -0.51 7.46
N SER A 33 21.51 -0.72 7.78
CA SER A 33 22.62 -0.01 7.13
C SER A 33 22.72 -0.29 5.62
N CYS A 34 22.50 -1.54 5.19
CA CYS A 34 22.50 -1.89 3.78
C CYS A 34 21.29 -1.32 3.05
N MET A 35 20.12 -1.31 3.69
CA MET A 35 18.92 -0.68 3.16
C MET A 35 19.17 0.82 2.91
N PHE A 36 19.68 1.55 3.91
CA PHE A 36 19.99 2.97 3.76
C PHE A 36 20.99 3.23 2.63
N ARG A 37 22.06 2.43 2.51
CA ARG A 37 23.08 2.60 1.47
C ARG A 37 22.53 2.38 0.06
N ILE A 38 21.72 1.34 -0.15
CA ILE A 38 21.17 0.98 -1.47
C ILE A 38 20.14 2.02 -1.91
N PHE A 39 19.23 2.40 -1.01
CA PHE A 39 18.10 3.27 -1.34
C PHE A 39 18.38 4.77 -1.12
N ASN A 40 19.60 5.17 -0.76
CA ASN A 40 19.96 6.59 -0.60
C ASN A 40 19.78 7.39 -1.90
N ARG A 41 20.02 6.73 -3.04
CA ARG A 41 19.87 7.31 -4.38
C ARG A 41 18.41 7.31 -4.88
N GLY A 42 17.46 6.86 -4.06
CA GLY A 42 16.04 6.80 -4.39
C GLY A 42 15.56 5.37 -4.67
N GLN A 43 14.98 5.17 -5.86
CA GLN A 43 14.49 3.86 -6.30
C GLN A 43 15.67 2.99 -6.71
N ALA A 44 15.72 1.77 -6.18
CA ALA A 44 16.80 0.82 -6.46
C ALA A 44 16.25 -0.60 -6.56
N PRO A 45 16.92 -1.49 -7.30
CA PRO A 45 16.56 -2.89 -7.35
C PRO A 45 16.88 -3.61 -6.03
N CYS A 46 16.04 -4.58 -5.66
CA CYS A 46 16.33 -5.51 -4.58
C CYS A 46 17.61 -6.32 -4.91
N PRO A 47 18.53 -6.52 -3.95
CA PRO A 47 19.81 -7.19 -4.21
C PRO A 47 19.69 -8.67 -4.60
N GLU A 48 18.59 -9.36 -4.25
CA GLU A 48 18.40 -10.78 -4.56
C GLU A 48 17.55 -11.01 -5.81
N CYS A 49 16.41 -10.32 -5.94
CA CYS A 49 15.46 -10.55 -7.03
C CYS A 49 15.41 -9.45 -8.10
N GLY A 50 16.14 -8.35 -7.93
CA GLY A 50 16.18 -7.25 -8.90
C GLY A 50 14.90 -6.40 -9.00
N THR A 51 13.86 -6.70 -8.20
CA THR A 51 12.60 -5.92 -8.21
C THR A 51 12.86 -4.48 -7.78
N MET A 52 12.35 -3.51 -8.55
CA MET A 52 12.48 -2.08 -8.23
C MET A 52 11.65 -1.73 -7.00
N LEU A 53 12.32 -1.26 -5.95
CA LEU A 53 11.70 -0.93 -4.66
C LEU A 53 12.11 0.45 -4.17
N ARG A 54 11.37 0.94 -3.17
CA ARG A 54 11.68 2.16 -2.40
C ARG A 54 11.97 1.78 -0.96
N LYS A 55 12.66 2.67 -0.25
CA LYS A 55 12.93 2.53 1.20
C LYS A 55 11.65 2.29 2.02
N VAL A 56 10.56 2.97 1.68
CA VAL A 56 9.26 2.87 2.39
C VAL A 56 8.65 1.46 2.31
N ASN A 57 9.03 0.67 1.31
CA ASN A 57 8.48 -0.66 1.12
C ASN A 57 9.06 -1.70 2.09
N TYR A 58 10.15 -1.35 2.80
CA TYR A 58 10.77 -2.22 3.78
C TYR A 58 10.08 -2.05 5.13
N ILE A 59 9.61 -3.17 5.68
CA ILE A 59 8.88 -3.23 6.94
C ILE A 59 9.71 -4.04 7.94
N LYS A 60 9.64 -3.65 9.22
CA LYS A 60 10.26 -4.44 10.29
C LYS A 60 9.47 -5.74 10.46
N PRO A 61 10.12 -6.92 10.38
CA PRO A 61 9.43 -8.19 10.58
C PRO A 61 8.88 -8.29 12.00
N THR A 62 7.71 -8.90 12.12
CA THR A 62 7.09 -9.25 13.39
C THR A 62 7.45 -10.67 13.81
N PHE A 63 7.62 -11.57 12.84
CA PHE A 63 8.03 -12.95 13.04
C PHE A 63 9.48 -13.19 12.60
N GLU A 64 10.09 -14.24 13.13
CA GLU A 64 11.46 -14.63 12.79
C GLU A 64 11.55 -15.31 11.42
N ASP A 65 10.49 -16.06 11.08
CA ASP A 65 10.37 -16.86 9.87
C ASP A 65 9.67 -16.09 8.75
N ILE A 66 10.31 -16.04 7.57
CA ILE A 66 9.78 -15.33 6.40
C ILE A 66 8.54 -16.04 5.84
N THR A 67 8.50 -17.37 5.95
CA THR A 67 7.39 -18.20 5.47
C THR A 67 6.09 -17.83 6.17
N VAL A 68 6.14 -17.63 7.50
CA VAL A 68 5.00 -17.20 8.32
C VAL A 68 4.55 -15.79 7.94
N GLU A 69 5.48 -14.86 7.71
CA GLU A 69 5.15 -13.51 7.22
C GLU A 69 4.47 -13.54 5.84
N LYS A 70 4.95 -14.41 4.93
CA LYS A 70 4.34 -14.61 3.60
C LYS A 70 2.91 -15.13 3.73
N GLU A 71 2.69 -16.15 4.55
CA GLU A 71 1.36 -16.68 4.83
C GLU A 71 0.44 -15.63 5.44
N CYS A 72 0.88 -14.94 6.49
CA CYS A 72 0.09 -13.91 7.15
C CYS A 72 -0.28 -12.76 6.20
N LYS A 73 0.59 -12.41 5.24
CA LYS A 73 0.27 -11.44 4.19
C LYS A 73 -0.80 -11.97 3.23
N ILE A 74 -0.65 -13.19 2.73
CA ILE A 74 -1.60 -13.84 1.81
C ILE A 74 -2.97 -14.00 2.47
N ARG A 75 -3.01 -14.53 3.70
CA ARG A 75 -4.23 -14.74 4.47
C ARG A 75 -5.00 -13.44 4.70
N ARG A 76 -4.30 -12.33 5.00
CA ARG A 76 -4.93 -11.00 5.12
C ARG A 76 -5.54 -10.52 3.80
N VAL A 77 -4.90 -10.77 2.66
CA VAL A 77 -5.43 -10.39 1.35
C VAL A 77 -6.65 -11.25 1.00
N LEU A 78 -6.55 -12.57 1.17
CA LEU A 78 -7.64 -13.50 0.89
C LEU A 78 -8.84 -13.29 1.80
N LEU A 79 -8.63 -13.03 3.10
CA LEU A 79 -9.72 -12.69 4.02
C LEU A 79 -10.44 -11.40 3.61
N ARG A 80 -9.77 -10.40 3.04
CA ARG A 80 -10.48 -9.20 2.56
C ARG A 80 -11.39 -9.50 1.36
N ALA A 81 -10.99 -10.44 0.51
CA ALA A 81 -11.75 -10.81 -0.68
C ALA A 81 -12.88 -11.81 -0.37
N PHE A 82 -12.60 -12.81 0.46
CA PHE A 82 -13.44 -14.01 0.63
C PHE A 82 -14.01 -14.17 2.03
N LYS A 83 -13.89 -13.19 2.95
CA LYS A 83 -14.42 -13.36 4.32
C LYS A 83 -15.94 -13.60 4.30
N ARG A 84 -16.32 -14.77 4.82
CA ARG A 84 -17.71 -15.15 5.15
C ARG A 84 -17.84 -15.35 6.65
N GLU A 85 -19.03 -15.05 7.18
CA GLU A 85 -19.38 -15.23 8.60
C GLU A 85 -20.36 -16.40 8.73
N GLU A 86 -20.38 -17.08 9.87
CA GLU A 86 -21.26 -18.24 10.12
C GLU A 86 -22.75 -17.89 9.96
N GLU A 87 -23.11 -16.62 10.24
CA GLU A 87 -24.46 -16.07 10.03
C GLU A 87 -24.93 -16.19 8.58
N GLU A 88 -24.01 -16.15 7.61
CA GLU A 88 -24.33 -16.26 6.17
C GLU A 88 -24.76 -17.68 5.78
N PHE A 89 -24.38 -18.68 6.58
CA PHE A 89 -24.72 -20.09 6.35
C PHE A 89 -26.00 -20.51 7.08
N GLY A 90 -26.73 -19.57 7.69
CA GLY A 90 -27.98 -19.87 8.40
C GLY A 90 -27.77 -20.72 9.67
N GLY A 91 -26.55 -20.75 10.22
CA GLY A 91 -26.21 -21.57 11.39
C GLY A 91 -25.84 -23.02 11.05
N ASP A 92 -25.68 -23.37 9.78
CA ASP A 92 -25.21 -24.69 9.36
C ASP A 92 -23.70 -24.84 9.56
N VAL A 93 -23.29 -25.40 10.70
CA VAL A 93 -21.87 -25.61 11.07
C VAL A 93 -21.10 -26.43 10.04
N VAL A 94 -21.74 -27.43 9.41
CA VAL A 94 -21.08 -28.30 8.43
C VAL A 94 -20.66 -27.51 7.18
N LYS A 95 -21.55 -26.70 6.63
CA LYS A 95 -21.26 -25.88 5.43
C LYS A 95 -20.20 -24.83 5.71
N TYR A 96 -20.19 -24.29 6.93
CA TYR A 96 -19.17 -23.33 7.35
C TYR A 96 -17.79 -24.00 7.46
N ASN A 97 -17.71 -25.21 8.01
CA ASN A 97 -16.46 -25.98 8.06
C ASN A 97 -15.96 -26.34 6.65
N ASP A 98 -16.86 -26.76 5.73
CA ASP A 98 -16.50 -27.02 4.33
C ASP A 98 -15.94 -25.77 3.63
N TYR A 99 -16.46 -24.58 3.97
CA TYR A 99 -15.93 -23.30 3.50
C TYR A 99 -14.53 -23.02 4.07
N LEU A 100 -14.33 -23.23 5.38
CA LEU A 100 -13.04 -23.03 6.02
C LEU A 100 -11.97 -23.95 5.43
N GLU A 101 -12.30 -25.22 5.18
CA GLU A 101 -11.39 -26.17 4.55
C GLU A 101 -10.99 -25.73 3.14
N LYS A 102 -11.96 -25.33 2.30
CA LYS A 102 -11.68 -24.78 0.96
C LYS A 102 -10.85 -23.50 1.01
N PHE A 103 -11.05 -22.67 2.03
CA PHE A 103 -10.26 -21.46 2.23
C PHE A 103 -8.80 -21.81 2.56
N GLU A 104 -8.55 -22.80 3.42
CA GLU A 104 -7.19 -23.26 3.71
C GLU A 104 -6.52 -23.91 2.49
N GLU A 105 -7.25 -24.69 1.70
CA GLU A 105 -6.76 -25.26 0.45
C GLU A 105 -6.30 -24.16 -0.53
N LEU A 106 -7.10 -23.09 -0.65
CA LEU A 106 -6.73 -21.91 -1.42
C LEU A 106 -5.46 -21.23 -0.90
N VAL A 107 -5.36 -21.02 0.42
CA VAL A 107 -4.18 -20.40 1.04
C VAL A 107 -2.93 -21.22 0.76
N PHE A 108 -3.03 -22.55 0.91
CA PHE A 108 -1.93 -23.47 0.68
C PHE A 108 -1.48 -23.46 -0.79
N GLU A 109 -2.43 -23.50 -1.73
CA GLU A 109 -2.14 -23.43 -3.16
C GLU A 109 -1.47 -22.09 -3.54
N VAL A 110 -1.94 -20.97 -2.97
CA VAL A 110 -1.36 -19.64 -3.20
C VAL A 110 0.04 -19.51 -2.60
N LEU A 111 0.32 -20.19 -1.49
CA LEU A 111 1.63 -20.17 -0.86
C LEU A 111 2.71 -20.90 -1.69
N ASP A 112 2.35 -22.04 -2.27
CA ASP A 112 3.23 -22.86 -3.08
C ASP A 112 3.53 -22.22 -4.44
N MET A 113 2.56 -21.50 -5.02
CA MET A 113 2.77 -20.74 -6.25
C MET A 113 3.88 -19.69 -6.11
N ARG A 114 4.88 -19.76 -7.00
CA ARG A 114 6.04 -18.86 -6.99
C ARG A 114 5.78 -17.52 -7.70
N SER A 115 4.77 -17.43 -8.55
CA SER A 115 4.51 -16.25 -9.40
C SER A 115 3.25 -15.49 -8.97
N GLU A 116 3.39 -14.18 -8.77
CA GLU A 116 2.28 -13.28 -8.43
C GLU A 116 1.18 -13.18 -9.50
N SER A 117 1.51 -13.45 -10.77
CA SER A 117 0.55 -13.44 -11.88
C SER A 117 -0.48 -14.55 -11.75
N LEU A 118 -0.02 -15.79 -11.55
CA LEU A 118 -0.90 -16.96 -11.39
C LEU A 118 -1.80 -16.83 -10.17
N VAL A 119 -1.28 -16.27 -9.07
CA VAL A 119 -2.07 -15.99 -7.87
C VAL A 119 -3.23 -15.03 -8.19
N LYS A 120 -2.94 -13.96 -8.94
CA LYS A 120 -3.97 -12.98 -9.34
C LYS A 120 -4.98 -13.59 -10.30
N GLU A 121 -4.55 -14.45 -11.22
CA GLU A 121 -5.42 -15.16 -12.14
C GLU A 121 -6.37 -16.09 -11.39
N LYS A 122 -5.88 -16.93 -10.47
CA LYS A 122 -6.75 -17.79 -9.65
C LYS A 122 -7.74 -17.00 -8.80
N ILE A 123 -7.30 -15.90 -8.19
CA ILE A 123 -8.20 -15.02 -7.44
C ILE A 123 -9.30 -14.47 -8.35
N LYS A 124 -8.97 -14.08 -9.60
CA LYS A 124 -9.96 -13.64 -10.58
C LYS A 124 -10.88 -14.76 -11.03
N GLU A 125 -10.36 -15.95 -11.32
CA GLU A 125 -11.16 -17.12 -11.68
C GLU A 125 -12.20 -17.45 -10.61
N ILE A 126 -11.82 -17.39 -9.34
CA ILE A 126 -12.74 -17.61 -8.22
C ILE A 126 -13.77 -16.47 -8.15
N GLN A 127 -13.36 -15.22 -8.36
CA GLN A 127 -14.29 -14.09 -8.42
C GLN A 127 -15.28 -14.22 -9.58
N ASP A 128 -14.82 -14.64 -10.76
CA ASP A 128 -15.63 -14.82 -11.98
C ASP A 128 -16.62 -15.99 -11.83
N MET A 129 -16.27 -17.01 -11.05
CA MET A 129 -17.19 -18.10 -10.68
C MET A 129 -18.39 -17.61 -9.86
N GLY A 130 -18.31 -16.40 -9.27
CA GLY A 130 -19.43 -15.74 -8.59
C GLY A 130 -20.06 -16.62 -7.51
N GLU A 131 -21.39 -16.69 -7.48
CA GLU A 131 -22.17 -17.46 -6.51
C GLU A 131 -22.00 -18.99 -6.62
N ARG A 132 -21.37 -19.50 -7.70
CA ARG A 132 -21.11 -20.94 -7.84
C ARG A 132 -19.99 -21.41 -6.92
N SER A 133 -19.10 -20.51 -6.52
CA SER A 133 -18.02 -20.85 -5.59
C SER A 133 -18.48 -20.65 -4.15
N VAL A 134 -18.15 -21.60 -3.28
CA VAL A 134 -18.42 -21.51 -1.84
C VAL A 134 -17.58 -20.39 -1.19
N LEU A 135 -16.55 -19.90 -1.87
CA LEU A 135 -15.62 -18.90 -1.35
C LEU A 135 -16.13 -17.47 -1.48
N ASN A 136 -16.96 -17.18 -2.48
CA ASN A 136 -17.42 -15.82 -2.69
C ASN A 136 -18.48 -15.43 -1.65
N PRO A 137 -18.32 -14.27 -1.00
CA PRO A 137 -19.32 -13.77 -0.07
C PRO A 137 -20.60 -13.43 -0.83
N ALA A 138 -21.75 -13.78 -0.26
CA ALA A 138 -23.02 -13.30 -0.78
C ALA A 138 -23.05 -11.76 -0.79
N PRO A 139 -23.68 -11.13 -1.80
CA PRO A 139 -23.86 -9.69 -1.78
C PRO A 139 -24.63 -9.33 -0.51
N LYS A 140 -23.96 -8.63 0.42
CA LYS A 140 -24.63 -8.09 1.62
C LYS A 140 -25.71 -7.13 1.15
N ILE A 141 -26.97 -7.57 1.17
CA ILE A 141 -28.12 -6.69 0.99
C ILE A 141 -28.05 -5.72 2.16
N ILE A 142 -27.64 -4.48 1.90
CA ILE A 142 -27.65 -3.42 2.91
C ILE A 142 -29.12 -3.10 3.19
N SER A 143 -29.74 -3.85 4.09
CA SER A 143 -31.08 -3.57 4.59
C SER A 143 -31.00 -2.34 5.49
N GLY A 144 -31.13 -1.16 4.87
CA GLY A 144 -31.37 0.11 5.53
C GLY A 144 -30.12 0.78 6.11
N LYS A 145 -29.54 1.72 5.36
CA LYS A 145 -28.94 2.94 5.92
C LYS A 145 -29.05 4.08 4.92
N SER A 146 -29.96 4.98 5.29
CA SER A 146 -30.09 6.36 4.85
C SER A 146 -28.75 7.08 4.73
N ALA A 147 -28.69 8.00 3.78
CA ALA A 147 -27.57 8.87 3.46
C ALA A 147 -26.83 9.39 4.71
N LEU A 148 -25.58 8.93 4.91
CA LEU A 148 -24.67 9.61 5.80
C LEU A 148 -24.26 10.94 5.15
N HIS A 149 -24.87 12.00 5.66
CA HIS A 149 -24.54 13.39 5.40
C HIS A 149 -23.04 13.64 5.67
N THR A 150 -22.32 14.06 4.63
CA THR A 150 -20.96 14.60 4.71
C THR A 150 -20.96 15.86 5.57
N ARG A 151 -20.81 15.73 6.90
CA ARG A 151 -20.62 16.88 7.79
C ARG A 151 -19.15 17.30 7.79
N LYS A 152 -18.89 18.47 7.20
CA LYS A 152 -17.67 19.28 7.35
C LYS A 152 -17.27 19.33 8.83
N ARG A 153 -16.05 18.90 9.15
CA ARG A 153 -15.43 19.18 10.46
C ARG A 153 -15.04 20.66 10.52
N GLN A 154 -15.85 21.44 11.23
CA GLN A 154 -15.40 22.70 11.83
C GLN A 154 -14.59 22.38 13.08
N SER A 155 -13.45 23.04 13.19
CA SER A 155 -12.55 23.08 14.33
C SER A 155 -13.18 23.82 15.50
N GLN A 156 -13.35 23.17 16.65
CA GLN A 156 -13.36 23.85 17.95
C GLN A 156 -12.73 22.96 19.03
N ASN A 157 -11.79 23.56 19.76
CA ASN A 157 -11.13 23.07 20.96
C ASN A 157 -12.14 22.90 22.11
N LEU A 158 -11.98 21.86 22.94
CA LEU A 158 -12.10 21.94 24.39
C LEU A 158 -11.34 20.78 25.07
N LYS A 159 -10.76 21.07 26.23
CA LYS A 159 -9.68 20.35 26.91
C LYS A 159 -10.15 19.17 27.78
N GLU A 160 -9.24 18.19 27.86
CA GLU A 160 -8.78 17.36 29.00
C GLU A 160 -9.77 16.59 29.89
N GLY A 161 -9.49 15.28 30.00
CA GLY A 161 -9.96 14.36 31.04
C GLY A 161 -9.37 12.97 30.81
N GLU A 162 -8.54 12.50 31.74
CA GLU A 162 -7.64 11.35 31.60
C GLU A 162 -8.34 9.98 31.71
N SER A 163 -8.02 9.07 30.79
CA SER A 163 -7.86 7.62 31.04
C SER A 163 -7.26 6.98 29.78
N LYS A 164 -5.92 7.04 29.67
CA LYS A 164 -5.19 6.38 28.57
C LYS A 164 -5.15 4.87 28.84
N ILE A 165 -6.22 4.16 28.50
CA ILE A 165 -6.07 2.81 27.98
C ILE A 165 -5.50 3.01 26.58
N GLN A 166 -4.20 2.75 26.43
CA GLN A 166 -3.53 2.77 25.14
C GLN A 166 -4.15 1.69 24.25
N LYS A 167 -5.21 2.06 23.50
CA LYS A 167 -5.50 1.39 22.24
C LYS A 167 -4.32 1.69 21.34
N ILE A 168 -3.36 0.76 21.34
CA ILE A 168 -2.34 0.66 20.31
C ILE A 168 -3.13 0.55 19.01
N SER A 169 -3.25 1.67 18.30
CA SER A 169 -3.66 1.68 16.91
C SER A 169 -2.57 0.91 16.19
N VAL A 170 -2.84 -0.36 15.91
CA VAL A 170 -2.01 -1.16 15.02
C VAL A 170 -1.97 -0.39 13.72
N VAL A 171 -0.81 0.21 13.49
CA VAL A 171 -0.50 1.06 12.35
C VAL A 171 -0.86 0.27 11.10
N ALA A 172 -1.67 0.88 10.25
CA ALA A 172 -2.00 0.36 8.94
C ALA A 172 -0.74 0.43 8.05
N ASP A 173 0.19 -0.51 8.25
CA ASP A 173 1.33 -0.73 7.35
C ASP A 173 0.90 -1.61 6.16
N TYR A 174 -0.20 -1.20 5.53
CA TYR A 174 -0.70 -1.84 4.31
C TYR A 174 -0.51 -0.86 3.16
N PHE A 175 0.56 -1.09 2.40
CA PHE A 175 0.87 -0.33 1.18
C PHE A 175 0.20 -1.03 -0.01
N ASP A 176 -0.99 -0.58 -0.40
CA ASP A 176 -1.52 -0.82 -1.75
C ASP A 176 -0.85 0.20 -2.70
N PRO A 177 -0.11 -0.24 -3.74
CA PRO A 177 0.45 0.67 -4.75
C PRO A 177 -0.61 1.52 -5.46
N ASP A 178 -1.86 1.05 -5.48
CA ASP A 178 -3.02 1.71 -6.09
C ASP A 178 -3.67 2.76 -5.17
N GLU A 179 -3.36 2.75 -3.86
CA GLU A 179 -3.83 3.75 -2.88
C GLU A 179 -2.90 4.97 -2.78
N LEU A 180 -1.77 5.00 -3.50
CA LEU A 180 -0.97 6.21 -3.60
C LEU A 180 -1.85 7.32 -4.17
N PRO A 181 -2.11 8.42 -3.44
CA PRO A 181 -2.79 9.55 -4.03
C PRO A 181 -1.94 9.97 -5.21
N ARG A 182 -2.47 9.88 -6.43
CA ARG A 182 -1.90 10.61 -7.56
C ARG A 182 -1.92 12.05 -7.11
N ILE A 183 -0.79 12.60 -6.72
CA ILE A 183 -0.63 14.03 -6.45
C ILE A 183 -0.66 14.72 -7.82
N ILE A 184 -1.80 14.64 -8.50
CA ILE A 184 -2.22 15.72 -9.38
C ILE A 184 -2.78 16.73 -8.39
N ALA A 185 -1.88 17.51 -7.79
CA ALA A 185 -2.29 18.69 -7.05
C ALA A 185 -3.11 19.51 -8.04
N LYS A 186 -4.44 19.51 -7.89
CA LYS A 186 -5.29 20.47 -8.61
C LYS A 186 -4.70 21.83 -8.25
N PRO A 187 -4.15 22.59 -9.21
CA PRO A 187 -3.44 23.81 -8.90
C PRO A 187 -4.39 24.72 -8.13
N SER A 188 -3.99 25.10 -6.91
CA SER A 188 -4.83 25.84 -5.96
C SER A 188 -5.09 27.30 -6.37
N ARG A 189 -4.50 27.72 -7.49
CA ARG A 189 -4.61 29.08 -8.04
C ARG A 189 -5.01 28.98 -9.51
N LYS A 190 -6.06 29.72 -9.89
CA LYS A 190 -6.39 29.96 -11.29
C LYS A 190 -5.23 30.74 -11.90
N ILE A 191 -4.51 30.13 -12.83
CA ILE A 191 -3.48 30.81 -13.60
C ILE A 191 -4.21 31.80 -14.51
N TYR A 192 -4.01 33.11 -14.31
CA TYR A 192 -4.53 34.13 -15.19
C TYR A 192 -3.46 34.46 -16.24
N LEU A 193 -3.71 34.08 -17.49
CA LEU A 193 -2.93 34.58 -18.62
C LEU A 193 -3.53 35.92 -19.07
N PRO A 194 -2.75 37.01 -19.15
CA PRO A 194 -3.23 38.26 -19.71
C PRO A 194 -3.62 38.10 -21.18
N LYS A 195 -4.64 38.85 -21.61
CA LYS A 195 -5.15 38.79 -22.99
C LYS A 195 -4.03 39.25 -23.95
N GLY A 196 -3.64 38.38 -24.88
CA GLY A 196 -2.56 38.61 -25.85
C GLY A 196 -1.33 37.69 -25.70
N PHE A 197 -1.28 36.80 -24.69
CA PHE A 197 -0.14 35.90 -24.45
C PHE A 197 0.21 34.96 -25.63
N LEU A 198 -0.74 34.69 -26.53
CA LEU A 198 -0.54 33.81 -27.69
C LEU A 198 -0.51 34.57 -29.02
N GLU A 199 -0.38 35.89 -29.02
CA GLU A 199 -0.24 36.63 -30.29
C GLU A 199 1.25 36.82 -30.64
N PRO A 200 1.78 36.04 -31.59
CA PRO A 200 3.18 36.16 -31.99
C PRO A 200 3.35 37.46 -32.77
N SER A 201 4.02 38.44 -32.17
CA SER A 201 4.37 39.67 -32.87
C SER A 201 5.89 39.88 -32.95
N LEU A 202 6.65 38.84 -33.32
CA LEU A 202 7.94 38.99 -33.99
C LEU A 202 8.33 37.71 -34.76
N PRO A 203 9.09 37.80 -35.87
CA PRO A 203 9.35 36.68 -36.78
C PRO A 203 10.16 35.52 -36.18
N SER A 204 10.77 35.69 -34.99
CA SER A 204 11.76 34.74 -34.43
C SER A 204 11.30 33.97 -33.18
N GLY A 205 10.03 34.06 -32.78
CA GLY A 205 9.50 33.37 -31.59
C GLY A 205 10.04 33.89 -30.26
N LEU A 206 9.46 33.41 -29.15
CA LEU A 206 9.84 33.79 -27.79
C LEU A 206 11.06 32.98 -27.33
N LEU A 207 12.11 33.66 -26.88
CA LEU A 207 13.27 33.00 -26.27
C LEU A 207 12.87 32.32 -24.96
N HIS A 208 13.41 31.13 -24.70
CA HIS A 208 13.12 30.35 -23.50
C HIS A 208 13.40 31.15 -22.20
N GLU A 209 14.41 32.02 -22.22
CA GLU A 209 14.78 32.84 -21.05
C GLU A 209 13.73 33.90 -20.70
N THR A 210 13.03 34.48 -21.69
CA THR A 210 11.95 35.44 -21.40
C THR A 210 10.72 34.73 -20.86
N ILE A 211 10.46 33.49 -21.28
CA ILE A 211 9.37 32.66 -20.75
C ILE A 211 9.66 32.29 -19.28
N VAL A 212 10.88 31.86 -18.98
CA VAL A 212 11.27 31.45 -17.62
C VAL A 212 11.29 32.63 -16.66
N SER A 213 11.87 33.76 -17.06
CA SER A 213 11.92 34.97 -16.22
C SER A 213 10.51 35.52 -15.93
N PHE A 214 9.61 35.49 -16.90
CA PHE A 214 8.23 35.93 -16.71
C PHE A 214 7.41 34.95 -15.83
N ALA A 215 7.61 33.64 -16.00
CA ALA A 215 6.98 32.62 -15.14
C ALA A 215 7.42 32.77 -13.67
N ILE A 216 8.69 33.08 -13.42
CA ILE A 216 9.20 33.35 -12.08
C ILE A 216 8.57 34.63 -11.53
N SER A 217 8.49 35.71 -12.31
CA SER A 217 7.88 36.97 -11.87
C SER A 217 6.39 36.84 -11.51
N SER A 218 5.63 36.04 -12.26
CA SER A 218 4.20 35.80 -12.01
C SER A 218 3.92 35.05 -10.70
N LEU A 219 4.88 34.27 -10.20
CA LEU A 219 4.75 33.59 -8.90
C LEU A 219 4.90 34.56 -7.72
N TYR A 220 5.64 35.67 -7.90
CA TYR A 220 5.93 36.62 -6.83
C TYR A 220 4.96 37.81 -6.78
N ASN A 221 4.34 38.21 -7.91
CA ASN A 221 3.38 39.32 -7.98
C ASN A 221 2.09 38.91 -8.70
N PRO A 222 1.07 38.40 -7.98
CA PRO A 222 -0.15 37.87 -8.59
C PRO A 222 -1.19 38.94 -9.01
N SER A 223 -0.87 40.24 -8.89
CA SER A 223 -1.79 41.36 -9.12
C SER A 223 -1.43 42.24 -10.31
N ILE A 224 -0.58 41.76 -11.23
CA ILE A 224 -0.33 42.36 -12.55
C ILE A 224 -0.75 41.36 -13.62
#